data_AF-A0A139N9H5-F1
#
_entry.id   AF-A0A139N9H5-F1
#
_cell.length_a   1.000
_cell.length_b   1.000
_cell.length_c   1.000
_cell.angle_alpha   90.00
_cell.angle_beta   90.00
_cell.angle_gamma   90.00
#
_symmetry.space_group_name_H-M   'P 1'
#
loop_
_entity.id
_entity.type
_entity.pdbx_description
1 polymer ?
#
loop_
_entity_poly.entity_id
_entity_poly.type
_entity_poly.pdbx_seq_one_letter_code
_entity_poly.pdbx_strand_id
1 'polypeptide(L)' 'MAERLGGFSAVGPILQGLNHPVNDLSRGCNSDDVFKLTLITASQAVGHY' A
#
# COMPACT_ATOMS: atom_id res chain seq x y z
N MET A 1 14.63 -4.24 6.55
CA MET A 1 15.98 -4.63 6.10
C MET A 1 16.03 -4.88 4.60
N ALA A 2 15.07 -5.59 3.99
CA ALA A 2 15.04 -5.83 2.54
C ALA A 2 15.11 -4.55 1.69
N GLU A 3 14.34 -3.51 2.03
CA GLU A 3 14.44 -2.22 1.35
C GLU A 3 15.78 -1.51 1.63
N ARG A 4 16.10 -1.32 2.92
CA ARG A 4 17.26 -0.52 3.35
C ARG A 4 18.63 -1.13 3.02
N LEU A 5 18.74 -2.46 3.00
CA LEU A 5 20.00 -3.19 2.84
C LEU A 5 20.00 -4.13 1.64
N GLY A 6 18.84 -4.46 1.08
CA GLY A 6 18.70 -5.44 0.00
C GLY A 6 18.42 -4.83 -1.38
N GLY A 7 18.28 -3.50 -1.49
CA GLY A 7 18.02 -2.84 -2.77
C GLY A 7 16.62 -3.10 -3.34
N PHE A 8 15.69 -3.63 -2.53
CA PHE A 8 14.31 -3.81 -2.93
C PHE A 8 13.49 -2.54 -2.71
N SER A 9 12.42 -2.36 -3.47
CA SER A 9 11.43 -1.31 -3.19
C SER A 9 10.37 -1.82 -2.21
N ALA A 10 10.01 -1.00 -1.21
CA ALA A 10 8.86 -1.28 -0.36
C ALA A 10 7.63 -0.52 -0.86
N VAL A 11 6.46 -1.18 -0.82
CA VAL A 11 5.15 -0.56 -1.05
C VAL A 11 4.25 -0.97 0.10
N GLY A 12 3.65 0.02 0.77
CA GLY A 12 2.75 -0.22 1.91
C GLY A 12 3.03 0.68 3.12
N PRO A 13 2.39 0.40 4.27
CA PRO A 13 1.67 -0.84 4.63
C PRO A 13 0.37 -1.08 3.84
N ILE A 14 0.02 -2.36 3.63
CA ILE A 14 -1.24 -2.79 3.00
C ILE A 14 -2.08 -3.53 4.06
N LEU A 15 -3.25 -3.01 4.38
CA LEU A 15 -4.18 -3.62 5.33
C LEU A 15 -5.00 -4.72 4.65
N GLN A 16 -5.34 -5.77 5.39
CA GLN A 16 -6.08 -6.93 4.90
C GLN A 16 -7.14 -7.35 5.93
N GLY A 17 -8.19 -8.03 5.48
CA GLY A 17 -9.24 -8.59 6.35
C GLY A 17 -10.28 -7.58 6.84
N LEU A 18 -10.38 -6.42 6.21
CA LEU A 18 -11.42 -5.42 6.50
C LEU A 18 -12.63 -5.63 5.58
N ASN A 19 -13.84 -5.32 6.08
CA ASN A 19 -15.08 -5.40 5.30
C ASN A 19 -15.07 -4.50 4.05
N HIS A 20 -14.31 -3.41 4.10
CA HIS A 20 -14.04 -2.54 2.96
C HIS A 20 -12.56 -2.16 2.95
N PRO A 21 -11.93 -1.98 1.78
CA PRO A 21 -10.53 -1.62 1.69
C PRO A 21 -10.29 -0.23 2.27
N VAL A 22 -9.39 -0.19 3.24
CA VAL A 22 -8.84 1.04 3.80
C VAL A 22 -7.35 0.78 3.96
N ASN A 23 -6.53 1.71 3.48
CA ASN A 23 -5.08 1.66 3.71
C ASN A 23 -4.63 3.00 4.30
N ASP A 24 -3.61 2.94 5.14
CA ASP A 24 -2.99 4.12 5.74
C ASP A 24 -1.75 4.53 4.95
N LEU A 25 -1.46 5.82 4.95
CA LEU A 25 -0.25 6.36 4.35
C LEU A 25 0.82 6.53 5.41
N SER A 26 2.06 6.19 5.03
CA SER A 26 3.21 6.52 5.87
C SER A 26 3.36 8.05 5.98
N ARG A 27 3.73 8.54 7.16
CA ARG A 27 4.04 9.97 7.34
C ARG A 27 5.20 10.36 6.42
N GLY A 28 5.04 11.47 5.69
CA GLY A 28 6.04 11.93 4.73
C GLY A 28 6.02 11.22 3.37
N CYS A 29 4.94 10.48 3.05
CA CYS A 29 4.74 9.93 1.72
C CYS A 29 4.69 11.03 0.66
N ASN A 30 5.12 10.69 -0.55
CA ASN A 30 5.03 11.59 -1.71
C ASN A 30 3.78 11.26 -2.56
N SER A 31 3.54 12.04 -3.62
CA SER A 31 2.38 11.85 -4.50
C SER A 31 2.38 10.51 -5.24
N ASP A 32 3.55 9.94 -5.54
CA ASP A 32 3.67 8.64 -6.20
C ASP A 32 3.28 7.50 -5.25
N ASP A 33 3.61 7.61 -3.96
CA ASP A 33 3.15 6.66 -2.93
C ASP A 33 1.62 6.68 -2.81
N VAL A 34 1.02 7.88 -2.79
CA VAL A 34 -0.45 8.04 -2.74
C VAL A 34 -1.11 7.42 -3.97
N PHE A 35 -0.54 7.66 -5.15
CA PHE A 35 -1.06 7.11 -6.40
C PHE A 35 -1.02 5.57 -6.40
N LYS A 36 0.11 4.98 -6.03
CA LYS A 36 0.27 3.52 -5.93
C LYS A 36 -0.66 2.90 -4.90
N LEU A 37 -0.77 3.51 -3.71
CA LEU A 37 -1.64 2.99 -2.65
C LEU A 37 -3.13 3.10 -3.03
N THR A 38 -3.51 4.13 -3.79
CA THR A 38 -4.87 4.28 -4.33
C THR A 38 -5.20 3.14 -5.29
N LEU A 39 -4.28 2.80 -6.20
CA LEU A 39 -4.46 1.67 -7.13
C LEU A 39 -4.60 0.34 -6.38
N ILE A 40 -3.81 0.13 -5.33
CA ILE A 40 -3.90 -1.07 -4.49
C ILE A 40 -5.26 -1.12 -3.77
N THR A 41 -5.68 -0.01 -3.15
CA THR A 41 -6.97 0.07 -2.44
C THR A 41 -8.15 -0.19 -3.39
N ALA A 42 -8.10 0.38 -4.60
CA ALA A 42 -9.10 0.12 -5.64
C ALA A 42 -9.09 -1.36 -6.07
N SER A 43 -7.90 -1.96 -6.22
CA SER A 43 -7.77 -3.39 -6.55
C SER A 43 -8.37 -4.28 -5.45
N GLN A 44 -8.16 -3.95 -4.17
CA GLN A 44 -8.76 -4.68 -3.05
C GLN A 44 -10.29 -4.57 -3.01
N ALA A 45 -10.87 -3.50 -3.58
CA ALA A 45 -12.31 -3.33 -3.65
C ALA A 45 -12.96 -4.23 -4.71
N VAL A 46 -12.19 -4.58 -5.75
CA VAL A 46 -12.65 -5.44 -6.85
C VAL A 46 -12.34 -6.92 -6.55
N GLY A 47 -11.16 -7.19 -5.99
CA GLY A 47 -10.70 -8.52 -5.62
C GLY A 47 -10.98 -8.82 -4.16
N HIS A 48 -12.13 -9.43 -3.88
CA HIS A 48 -12.42 -10.02 -2.58
C HIS A 48 -11.40 -11.13 -2.25
N TYR A 49 -10.64 -10.95 -1.18
CA TYR A 49 -10.13 -12.03 -0.33
C TYR A 49 -10.90 -12.01 0.98
#